data_AF-Q30VP3-F1
#
_entry.id   AF-Q30VP3-F1
#
_cell.length_a   1.000
_cell.length_b   1.000
_cell.length_c   1.000
_cell.angle_alpha   90.00
_cell.angle_beta   90.00
_cell.angle_gamma   90.00
#
_symmetry.space_group_name_H-M   'P 1'
#
loop_
_entity.id
_entity.type
_entity.pdbx_description
1 polymer ?
#
loop_
_entity_poly.entity_id
_entity_poly.type
_entity_poly.pdbx_seq_one_letter_code
_entity_poly.pdbx_strand_id
1 'polypeptide(L)'
;MIHDIEALFRRGVLSERLFAGGFDPELLFVECHKCSRPIFWEKGRTTHILQDAGISVRDLDERCMIMSHGCPQCSPEETEFELQVVRLAPEGEPSLPDVFGTA
;
A
#
# COMPACT_ATOMS: atom_id res chain seq x y z
N MET A 1 -30.51 12.09 -20.67
CA MET A 1 -30.23 12.13 -19.22
C MET A 1 -28.76 11.71 -18.95
N ILE A 2 -27.80 12.23 -19.73
CA ILE A 2 -26.36 11.88 -19.66
C ILE A 2 -25.46 13.14 -19.56
N HIS A 3 -26.01 14.36 -19.66
CA HIS A 3 -25.22 15.61 -19.64
C HIS A 3 -24.92 16.19 -18.24
N ASP A 4 -25.45 15.61 -17.16
CA ASP A 4 -25.28 16.16 -15.79
C ASP A 4 -24.09 15.58 -15.03
N ILE A 5 -23.43 14.54 -15.56
CA ILE A 5 -22.33 13.86 -14.85
C ILE A 5 -21.12 14.79 -14.70
N GLU A 6 -20.75 15.52 -15.76
CA GLU A 6 -19.61 16.47 -15.72
C GLU A 6 -19.85 17.67 -14.79
N ALA A 7 -21.10 18.08 -14.64
CA ALA A 7 -21.47 19.17 -13.72
C ALA A 7 -21.38 18.72 -12.25
N LEU A 8 -21.68 17.45 -11.98
CA LEU A 8 -21.55 16.85 -10.65
C LEU A 8 -20.09 16.61 -10.25
N PHE A 9 -19.20 16.34 -11.21
CA PHE A 9 -17.74 16.30 -11.00
C PHE A 9 -17.18 17.65 -10.55
N ARG A 10 -17.50 18.75 -11.25
CA ARG A 10 -17.03 20.10 -10.89
C ARG A 10 -17.57 20.61 -9.56
N ARG A 11 -18.65 20.02 -9.06
CA ARG A 11 -19.31 20.40 -7.80
C ARG A 11 -18.87 19.57 -6.60
N GLY A 12 -17.96 18.61 -6.77
CA GLY A 12 -17.45 17.79 -5.66
C GLY A 12 -18.50 16.89 -4.97
N VAL A 13 -19.63 16.63 -5.64
CA VAL A 13 -20.75 15.85 -5.07
C VAL A 13 -20.55 14.34 -5.28
N LEU A 14 -19.67 13.95 -6.20
CA LEU A 14 -19.18 12.58 -6.37
C LEU A 14 -17.79 12.46 -5.72
N SER A 15 -17.79 12.13 -4.42
CA SER A 15 -16.59 11.76 -3.67
C SER A 15 -16.55 10.24 -3.52
N GLU A 16 -15.51 9.60 -4.08
CA GLU A 16 -14.81 8.36 -3.64
C GLU A 16 -14.38 7.37 -4.74
N ARG A 17 -14.95 7.31 -5.96
CA ARG A 17 -14.58 6.21 -6.90
C ARG A 17 -14.68 6.55 -8.39
N LEU A 18 -13.55 6.93 -8.97
CA LEU A 18 -13.14 6.40 -10.26
C LEU A 18 -11.70 5.89 -10.08
N PHE A 19 -11.56 4.64 -9.64
CA PHE A 19 -10.35 3.87 -9.99
C PHE A 19 -10.36 3.78 -11.52
N ALA A 20 -9.75 4.75 -12.17
CA ALA A 20 -9.42 4.67 -13.58
C ALA A 20 -8.26 3.67 -13.73
N GLY A 21 -8.54 2.38 -13.44
CA GLY A 21 -7.66 1.24 -13.69
C GLY A 21 -6.47 1.00 -12.74
N GLY A 22 -6.37 1.68 -11.59
CA GLY A 22 -5.25 1.49 -10.66
C GLY A 22 -5.51 0.46 -9.55
N PHE A 23 -4.43 -0.10 -8.98
CA PHE A 23 -4.46 -0.94 -7.79
C PHE A 23 -4.84 -0.12 -6.54
N ASP A 24 -5.66 -0.68 -5.65
CA ASP A 24 -5.99 -0.05 -4.36
C ASP A 24 -4.89 -0.36 -3.33
N PRO A 25 -4.07 0.64 -2.93
CA PRO A 25 -2.95 0.41 -2.01
C PRO A 25 -3.39 -0.14 -0.64
N GLU A 26 -4.64 0.09 -0.24
CA GLU A 26 -5.18 -0.46 1.02
C GLU A 26 -5.37 -1.98 0.98
N LEU A 27 -5.20 -2.61 -0.19
CA LEU A 27 -5.21 -4.06 -0.36
C LEU A 27 -3.81 -4.70 -0.24
N LEU A 28 -2.74 -3.91 -0.09
CA LEU A 28 -1.41 -4.47 0.14
C LEU A 28 -1.37 -5.24 1.46
N PHE A 29 -0.83 -6.45 1.41
CA PHE A 29 -0.53 -7.21 2.62
C PHE A 29 0.68 -6.59 3.33
N VAL A 30 0.62 -6.53 4.66
CA VAL A 30 1.70 -6.00 5.50
C VAL A 30 2.12 -7.04 6.52
N GLU A 31 3.41 -7.37 6.57
CA GLU A 31 3.96 -8.37 7.50
C GLU A 31 5.16 -7.82 8.28
N CYS A 32 5.28 -8.24 9.54
CA CYS A 32 6.49 -8.04 10.31
C CYS A 32 7.57 -9.07 9.93
N HIS A 33 8.70 -8.61 9.39
CA HIS A 33 9.83 -9.48 9.02
C HIS A 33 10.43 -10.26 10.20
N LYS A 34 10.26 -9.77 11.45
CA LYS A 34 10.82 -10.43 12.65
C LYS A 34 9.99 -11.61 13.15
N CYS A 35 8.66 -11.55 13.07
CA CYS A 35 7.77 -12.56 13.65
C CYS A 35 6.74 -13.15 12.67
N SER A 36 6.77 -12.71 11.41
CA SER A 36 5.85 -13.11 10.34
C SER A 36 4.37 -12.92 10.66
N ARG A 37 4.05 -12.01 11.59
CA ARG A 37 2.66 -11.66 11.90
C ARG A 37 2.17 -10.58 10.93
N PRO A 38 0.91 -10.68 10.48
CA PRO A 38 0.29 -9.60 9.74
C PRO A 38 0.16 -8.36 10.62
N ILE A 39 0.39 -7.19 10.03
CA ILE A 39 0.16 -5.88 10.65
C ILE A 39 -1.11 -5.30 10.04
N PHE A 40 -2.07 -4.94 10.89
CA PHE A 40 -3.29 -4.28 10.47
C PHE A 40 -3.16 -2.79 10.75
N TRP A 41 -3.44 -1.98 9.74
CA TRP A 41 -3.52 -0.54 9.87
C TRP A 41 -4.94 -0.04 9.67
N GLU A 42 -5.21 1.14 10.21
CA GLU A 42 -6.42 1.89 9.92
C GLU A 42 -6.50 2.27 8.44
N LYS A 43 -7.75 2.39 7.94
CA LYS A 43 -8.03 2.80 6.56
C LYS A 43 -7.29 4.11 6.22
N GLY A 44 -6.58 4.11 5.11
CA GLY A 44 -5.85 5.25 4.55
C GLY A 44 -4.40 5.35 5.02
N ARG A 45 -3.98 4.54 6.00
CA ARG A 45 -2.60 4.56 6.51
C ARG A 45 -1.61 4.07 5.47
N THR A 46 -1.95 3.02 4.70
CA THR A 46 -1.07 2.51 3.64
C THR A 46 -0.87 3.57 2.54
N THR A 47 -1.96 4.20 2.11
CA THR A 47 -1.91 5.30 1.13
C THR A 47 -1.01 6.44 1.60
N HIS A 48 -1.12 6.85 2.87
CA HIS A 48 -0.32 7.92 3.45
C HIS A 48 1.17 7.56 3.47
N ILE A 49 1.54 6.37 3.97
CA ILE A 49 2.93 5.91 4.03
C ILE A 49 3.57 5.88 2.63
N LEU A 50 2.86 5.35 1.63
CA LEU A 50 3.37 5.25 0.27
C LEU A 50 3.55 6.64 -0.37
N GLN A 51 2.63 7.57 -0.11
CA GLN A 51 2.74 8.95 -0.58
C GLN A 51 3.95 9.67 0.04
N ASP A 52 4.15 9.52 1.36
CA ASP A 52 5.29 10.09 2.07
C ASP A 52 6.62 9.53 1.55
N ALA A 53 6.65 8.25 1.18
CA ALA A 53 7.79 7.59 0.57
C ALA A 53 8.01 7.95 -0.92
N GLY A 54 7.10 8.72 -1.53
CA GLY A 54 7.15 9.05 -2.96
C GLY A 54 6.86 7.87 -3.90
N ILE A 55 6.26 6.79 -3.39
CA ILE A 55 5.91 5.60 -4.16
C ILE A 55 4.59 5.85 -4.89
N SER A 56 4.62 5.73 -6.22
CA SER A 56 3.43 5.89 -7.05
C SER A 56 2.55 4.65 -6.94
N VAL A 57 1.25 4.85 -6.66
CA VAL A 57 0.26 3.76 -6.66
C VAL A 57 0.13 3.04 -8.02
N ARG A 58 0.63 3.66 -9.09
CA ARG A 58 0.64 3.06 -10.44
C ARG A 58 1.68 1.94 -10.59
N ASP A 59 2.69 1.92 -9.72
CA ASP A 59 3.77 0.93 -9.74
C ASP A 59 3.42 -0.30 -8.88
N LEU A 60 2.25 -0.27 -8.23
CA LEU A 60 1.74 -1.30 -7.34
C LEU A 60 0.75 -2.21 -8.05
N ASP A 61 0.78 -3.48 -7.67
CA ASP A 61 -0.23 -4.48 -8.05
C ASP A 61 -0.35 -5.56 -6.97
N GLU A 62 -1.09 -6.63 -7.24
CA GLU A 62 -1.38 -7.70 -6.28
C GLU A 62 -0.16 -8.48 -5.80
N ARG A 63 1.02 -8.30 -6.44
CA ARG A 63 2.26 -8.96 -6.06
C ARG A 63 3.12 -8.08 -5.17
N CYS A 64 2.74 -6.83 -4.97
CA CYS A 64 3.43 -5.96 -4.04
C CYS A 64 3.00 -6.30 -2.60
N MET A 65 3.94 -6.16 -1.68
CA MET A 65 3.75 -6.38 -0.25
C MET A 65 4.58 -5.36 0.53
N ILE A 66 4.12 -5.00 1.73
CA ILE A 66 4.90 -4.18 2.66
C ILE A 66 5.51 -5.08 3.72
N MET A 67 6.82 -5.01 3.87
CA MET A 67 7.56 -5.62 4.95
C MET A 67 7.93 -4.56 5.98
N SER A 68 7.57 -4.81 7.24
CA SER A 68 7.96 -3.97 8.37
C SER A 68 9.13 -4.61 9.13
N HIS A 69 10.16 -3.82 9.44
CA HIS A 69 11.33 -4.25 10.22
C HIS A 69 11.07 -4.26 11.74
N GLY A 70 9.83 -4.55 12.13
CA GLY A 70 9.39 -4.65 13.51
C GLY A 70 7.88 -4.52 13.59
N CYS A 71 7.34 -4.71 14.79
CA CYS A 71 5.96 -4.40 15.10
C CYS A 71 5.81 -4.21 16.63
N PRO A 72 4.70 -3.62 17.09
CA PRO A 72 4.47 -3.41 18.53
C PRO A 72 4.44 -4.69 19.36
N GLN A 73 4.25 -5.86 18.73
CA GLN A 73 4.32 -7.14 19.43
C GLN A 73 5.77 -7.60 19.65
N CYS A 74 6.69 -7.31 18.73
CA CYS A 74 8.11 -7.66 18.85
C CYS A 74 8.88 -6.66 19.72
N SER A 75 8.60 -5.38 19.54
CA SER A 75 9.26 -4.27 20.22
C SER A 75 8.18 -3.30 20.75
N PRO A 76 7.56 -3.59 21.92
CA PRO A 76 6.48 -2.76 22.47
C PRO A 76 6.89 -1.32 22.78
N GLU A 77 8.19 -1.09 22.99
CA GLU A 77 8.77 0.21 23.30
C GLU A 77 9.01 1.08 22.05
N GLU A 78 9.00 0.49 20.85
CA GLU A 78 9.19 1.17 19.58
C GLU A 78 7.86 1.65 19.00
N THR A 79 7.79 2.90 18.56
CA THR A 79 6.60 3.50 17.94
C THR A 79 6.74 3.67 16.43
N GLU A 80 7.94 3.49 15.90
CA GLU A 80 8.29 3.68 14.49
C GLU A 80 9.07 2.46 14.01
N PHE A 81 8.76 2.00 12.81
CA PHE A 81 9.39 0.83 12.19
C PHE A 81 9.71 1.17 10.75
N GLU A 82 10.91 0.80 10.31
CA GLU A 82 11.31 0.92 8.91
C GLU A 82 10.45 -0.01 8.05
N LEU A 83 9.95 0.52 6.94
CA LEU A 83 9.09 -0.20 6.01
C LEU A 83 9.79 -0.38 4.67
N GLN A 84 9.52 -1.50 4.01
CA GLN A 84 10.02 -1.80 2.68
C GLN A 84 8.88 -2.31 1.81
N VAL A 85 8.77 -1.78 0.60
CA VAL A 85 7.84 -2.32 -0.41
C VAL A 85 8.60 -3.30 -1.29
N VAL A 86 8.12 -4.53 -1.36
CA VAL A 86 8.75 -5.62 -2.12
C VAL A 86 7.79 -6.16 -3.18
N ARG A 87 8.35 -6.66 -4.29
CA ARG A 87 7.62 -7.51 -5.24
C ARG A 87 7.82 -8.98 -4.90
N LEU A 88 6.73 -9.73 -4.86
CA LEU A 88 6.80 -11.18 -4.81
C LEU A 88 7.10 -11.72 -6.22
N ALA A 89 8.06 -12.64 -6.31
CA ALA A 89 8.28 -13.40 -7.54
C ALA A 89 7.06 -14.27 -7.87
N PRO A 90 6.80 -14.52 -9.17
CA PRO A 90 5.85 -15.54 -9.56
C PRO A 90 6.26 -16.91 -9.00
N GLU A 91 5.27 -17.75 -8.69
CA GLU A 91 5.49 -19.09 -8.16
C GLU A 91 6.42 -19.90 -9.07
N GLY A 92 7.48 -20.49 -8.50
CA GLY A 92 8.41 -21.36 -9.22
C GLY A 92 9.70 -20.70 -9.71
N GLU A 93 9.89 -19.39 -9.52
CA GLU A 93 11.15 -18.70 -9.83
C GLU A 93 11.92 -18.29 -8.56
N PRO A 94 13.25 -18.52 -8.50
CA PRO A 94 14.06 -18.02 -7.39
C PRO A 94 14.13 -16.48 -7.46
N SER A 95 13.54 -15.80 -6.48
CA SER A 95 13.55 -14.33 -6.37
C SER A 95 14.87 -13.84 -5.79
N LEU A 96 15.49 -12.86 -6.45
CA LEU A 96 16.11 -11.76 -5.71
C LEU A 96 15.00 -10.73 -5.46
N PRO A 97 14.83 -10.18 -4.25
CA PRO A 97 13.79 -9.18 -4.01
C PRO A 97 14.11 -7.90 -4.79
N ASP A 98 13.24 -7.56 -5.75
CA ASP A 98 13.23 -6.22 -6.33
C ASP A 98 12.64 -5.26 -5.29
N VAL A 99 13.52 -4.46 -4.69
CA VAL A 99 13.17 -3.46 -3.67
C VAL A 99 12.68 -2.20 -4.37
N PHE A 100 11.43 -1.80 -4.13
CA PHE A 100 10.85 -0.58 -4.73
C PHE A 100 11.22 0.70 -3.97
N GLY A 101 11.59 0.58 -2.70
CA GLY A 101 11.95 1.72 -1.85
C GLY A 101 11.87 1.38 -0.36
N THR A 102 12.39 2.29 0.46
CA THR A 102 12.33 2.26 1.92
C THR A 102 11.58 3.48 2.42
N ALA A 103 10.74 3.32 3.45
CA ALA A 103 10.00 4.39 4.10
C ALA A 103 10.25 4.39 5.60
#